data_AF-A0A6A3PAW5-F1
#
_entry.id   AF-A0A6A3PAW5-F1
#
_cell.length_a   1.000
_cell.length_b   1.000
_cell.length_c   1.000
_cell.angle_alpha   90.00
_cell.angle_beta   90.00
_cell.angle_gamma   90.00
#
_symmetry.space_group_name_H-M   'P 1'
#
loop_
_entity.id
_entity.type
_entity.pdbx_description
1 polymer ?
#
loop_
_entity_poly.entity_id
_entity_poly.type
_entity_poly.pdbx_seq_one_letter_code
_entity_poly.pdbx_strand_id
1 'polypeptide(L)'
;MRLCVGAPATLTFNMVQSADLCNGTNAVVYDFMFLSDSELPIDLVQITDTYLGPSLLNDVPNIVPNAPKEISWGNKSVTYA
;
A
#
# COMPACT_ATOMS: atom_id res chain seq x y z
N MET A 1 13.80 -2.53 -1.72
CA MET A 1 13.33 -1.15 -1.44
C MET A 1 12.97 -1.07 0.03
N ARG A 2 13.35 0.00 0.74
CA ARG A 2 12.91 0.21 2.13
C ARG A 2 11.71 1.14 2.07
N LEU A 3 10.57 0.71 2.60
CA LEU A 3 9.38 1.55 2.72
C LEU A 3 9.48 2.35 4.01
N CYS A 4 9.15 3.63 3.94
CA CYS A 4 8.97 4.51 5.09
C CYS A 4 7.89 5.53 4.75
N VAL A 5 7.23 6.08 5.76
CA VAL A 5 6.22 7.14 5.58
C VAL A 5 6.83 8.29 4.77
N GLY A 6 6.08 8.76 3.77
CA GLY A 6 6.49 9.79 2.81
C GLY A 6 7.29 9.26 1.62
N ALA A 7 7.64 7.97 1.57
CA ALA A 7 8.35 7.41 0.42
C ALA A 7 7.44 7.38 -0.82
N PRO A 8 7.94 7.78 -2.00
CA PRO A 8 7.20 7.58 -3.25
C PRO A 8 7.09 6.09 -3.56
N ALA A 9 5.93 5.69 -4.07
CA ALA A 9 5.63 4.32 -4.46
C ALA A 9 4.88 4.30 -5.80
N THR A 10 4.97 3.16 -6.47
CA THR A 10 4.22 2.88 -7.69
C THR A 10 3.62 1.49 -7.57
N LEU A 11 2.32 1.36 -7.84
CA LEU A 11 1.68 0.05 -7.87
C LEU A 11 2.25 -0.77 -9.02
N THR A 12 2.62 -2.02 -8.75
CA THR A 12 3.23 -2.93 -9.74
C THR A 12 2.24 -3.97 -10.28
N PHE A 13 0.97 -3.87 -9.87
CA PHE A 13 -0.10 -4.78 -10.25
C PHE A 13 -1.44 -4.04 -10.30
N ASN A 14 -2.41 -4.60 -11.01
CA ASN A 14 -3.77 -4.07 -11.04
C ASN A 14 -4.50 -4.51 -9.78
N MET A 15 -5.01 -3.55 -8.99
CA MET A 15 -5.83 -3.84 -7.82
C MET A 15 -7.31 -3.77 -8.18
N VAL A 16 -7.78 -2.58 -8.59
CA VAL A 16 -9.19 -2.31 -8.91
C VAL A 16 -9.26 -1.32 -10.06
N GLN A 17 -9.36 -1.83 -11.29
CA GLN A 17 -9.30 -1.01 -12.50
C GLN A 17 -10.44 0.00 -12.60
N SER A 18 -11.64 -0.34 -12.11
CA SER A 18 -12.79 0.57 -12.11
C SER A 18 -12.60 1.80 -11.23
N ALA A 19 -11.60 1.78 -10.35
CA ALA A 19 -11.25 2.88 -9.46
C ALA A 19 -9.95 3.59 -9.88
N ASP A 20 -9.39 3.26 -11.06
CA ASP A 20 -8.07 3.71 -11.54
C ASP A 20 -6.87 3.26 -10.69
N LEU A 21 -7.03 2.20 -9.88
CA LEU A 21 -5.93 1.53 -9.17
C LEU A 21 -5.29 0.44 -10.05
N CYS A 22 -4.45 0.87 -10.99
CA CYS A 22 -3.78 0.01 -11.96
C CYS A 22 -2.27 -0.08 -11.72
N ASN A 23 -1.62 -1.02 -12.41
CA ASN A 23 -0.17 -1.04 -12.51
C ASN A 23 0.32 0.29 -13.11
N GLY A 24 1.29 0.93 -12.45
CA GLY A 24 1.82 2.23 -12.81
C GLY A 24 1.22 3.41 -12.04
N THR A 25 0.13 3.21 -11.29
CA THR A 25 -0.45 4.27 -10.45
C THR A 25 0.55 4.72 -9.39
N ASN A 26 0.77 6.04 -9.31
CA ASN A 26 1.67 6.67 -8.35
C ASN A 26 0.99 6.92 -7.01
N ALA A 27 1.77 6.75 -5.95
CA ALA A 27 1.33 6.93 -4.59
C ALA A 27 2.48 7.37 -3.68
N VAL A 28 2.13 7.71 -2.44
CA VAL A 28 3.07 7.95 -1.35
C VAL A 28 2.70 7.07 -0.17
N VAL A 29 3.69 6.44 0.47
CA VAL A 29 3.47 5.68 1.70
C VAL A 29 2.96 6.63 2.79
N TYR A 30 1.75 6.38 3.28
CA TYR A 30 1.08 7.19 4.29
C TYR A 30 1.33 6.67 5.70
N ASP A 31 1.12 5.38 5.94
CA ASP A 31 1.33 4.74 7.25
C ASP A 31 1.39 3.20 7.11
N PHE A 32 1.64 2.49 8.21
CA PHE A 32 1.57 1.04 8.28
C PHE A 32 0.56 0.59 9.34
N MET A 33 -0.37 -0.27 8.94
CA MET A 33 -1.38 -0.83 9.82
C MET A 33 -1.06 -2.29 10.17
N PHE A 34 -1.24 -2.65 11.43
CA PHE A 34 -1.21 -4.05 11.88
C PHE A 34 -2.63 -4.49 12.22
N LEU A 35 -3.08 -5.58 11.60
CA LEU A 35 -4.33 -6.24 11.95
C LEU A 35 -4.01 -7.46 12.82
N SER A 36 -4.85 -7.74 13.83
CA SER A 36 -4.67 -8.88 14.74
C SER A 36 -4.55 -10.22 14.01
N ASP A 37 -5.20 -10.32 12.84
CA ASP A 37 -5.35 -11.56 12.09
C ASP A 37 -4.40 -11.60 10.87
N SER A 38 -3.46 -10.65 10.77
CA SER A 38 -2.47 -10.60 9.69
C SER A 38 -1.06 -10.69 10.25
N GLU A 39 -0.25 -11.61 9.69
CA GLU A 39 1.15 -11.75 10.07
C GLU A 39 2.05 -10.64 9.48
N LEU A 40 1.56 -9.94 8.45
CA LEU A 40 2.29 -8.87 7.77
C LEU A 40 1.60 -7.52 7.98
N PRO A 41 2.32 -6.42 8.26
CA PRO A 41 1.74 -5.09 8.20
C PRO A 41 1.18 -4.79 6.81
N ILE A 42 0.06 -4.08 6.79
CA ILE A 42 -0.54 -3.50 5.60
C ILE A 42 0.07 -2.12 5.39
N ASP A 43 0.57 -1.87 4.19
CA ASP A 43 1.02 -0.55 3.78
C ASP A 43 -0.21 0.30 3.42
N LEU A 44 -0.36 1.47 4.04
CA LEU A 44 -1.37 2.43 3.64
C LEU A 44 -0.70 3.41 2.69
N VAL A 45 -1.19 3.48 1.45
CA VAL A 45 -0.68 4.40 0.44
C VAL A 45 -1.71 5.47 0.12
N GLN A 46 -1.26 6.70 -0.04
CA GLN A 46 -2.06 7.79 -0.58
C GLN A 46 -1.86 7.88 -2.08
N ILE A 47 -2.91 7.65 -2.87
CA ILE A 47 -2.84 7.74 -4.33
C ILE A 47 -2.73 9.20 -4.77
N THR A 48 -1.70 9.51 -5.56
CA THR A 48 -1.43 10.86 -6.05
C THR A 48 -1.97 11.10 -7.46
N ASP A 49 -2.24 10.03 -8.21
CA ASP A 49 -2.93 10.08 -9.50
C ASP A 49 -4.46 10.19 -9.32
N THR A 50 -5.21 10.18 -10.42
CA THR A 50 -6.67 10.06 -10.39
C THR A 50 -7.07 8.77 -9.66
N TYR A 51 -7.92 8.90 -8.65
CA TYR A 51 -8.51 7.79 -7.92
C TYR A 51 -10.01 8.02 -7.77
N LEU A 52 -10.81 7.05 -8.21
CA LEU A 52 -12.29 7.16 -8.21
C LEU A 52 -12.94 6.31 -7.12
N GLY A 53 -12.14 5.59 -6.33
CA GLY A 53 -12.62 4.72 -5.27
C GLY A 53 -12.78 5.42 -3.91
N PRO A 54 -13.27 4.68 -2.90
CA PRO A 54 -13.39 5.20 -1.54
C PRO A 54 -12.02 5.28 -0.84
N SER A 55 -11.82 6.32 -0.04
CA SER A 55 -10.70 6.36 0.90
C SER A 55 -10.98 5.48 2.13
N LEU A 56 -9.96 4.81 2.65
CA LEU A 56 -10.04 4.08 3.91
C LEU A 56 -10.27 5.02 5.10
N LEU A 57 -9.68 6.22 5.06
CA LEU A 57 -9.82 7.23 6.11
C LEU A 57 -10.80 8.32 5.66
N ASN A 58 -11.72 8.71 6.53
CA ASN A 58 -12.74 9.72 6.19
C ASN A 58 -12.14 11.12 6.00
N ASP A 59 -11.07 11.42 6.74
CA ASP A 59 -10.50 12.77 6.84
C ASP A 59 -9.34 13.01 5.87
N VAL A 60 -8.83 11.93 5.27
CA VAL A 60 -7.70 11.97 4.32
C VAL A 60 -8.12 11.27 3.04
N PRO A 61 -8.11 11.96 1.88
CA PRO A 61 -8.56 11.37 0.63
C PRO A 61 -7.55 10.33 0.10
N ASN A 62 -8.07 9.39 -0.69
CA ASN A 62 -7.30 8.45 -1.50
C ASN A 62 -6.35 7.54 -0.71
N ILE A 63 -6.66 7.24 0.55
CA ILE A 63 -5.91 6.26 1.34
C ILE A 63 -6.39 4.86 0.97
N VAL A 64 -5.47 4.05 0.46
CA VAL A 64 -5.76 2.69 -0.01
C VAL A 64 -4.86 1.71 0.74
N PRO A 65 -5.42 0.64 1.34
CA PRO A 65 -4.62 -0.41 1.93
C PRO A 65 -4.00 -1.27 0.81
N ASN A 66 -2.69 -1.42 0.86
CA ASN A 66 -1.89 -2.28 -0.01
C ASN A 66 -1.28 -3.40 0.85
N ALA A 67 -1.86 -4.59 0.78
CA ALA A 67 -1.35 -5.75 1.51
C ALA A 67 -0.09 -6.30 0.80
N PRO A 68 1.09 -6.22 1.42
CA PRO A 68 2.31 -6.76 0.83
C PRO A 68 2.24 -8.29 0.83
N LYS A 69 2.76 -8.90 -0.23
CA LYS A 69 2.90 -10.35 -0.34
C LYS A 69 4.06 -10.89 0.51
N GLU A 70 5.16 -10.15 0.57
CA GLU A 70 6.39 -10.54 1.26
C GLU A 70 7.04 -9.29 1.88
N ILE A 71 7.62 -9.45 3.08
CA ILE A 71 8.36 -8.40 3.77
C ILE A 71 9.68 -8.98 4.29
N SER A 72 10.77 -8.21 4.17
CA SER A 72 12.05 -8.52 4.80
C SER A 72 12.46 -7.38 5.72
N TRP A 73 12.82 -7.74 6.95
CA TRP A 73 13.32 -6.80 7.95
C TRP A 73 14.86 -6.88 7.97
N GLY A 74 15.53 -5.96 7.27
CA GLY A 74 17.00 -5.97 7.16
C GLY A 74 17.54 -7.18 6.37
N ASN A 75 18.69 -7.74 6.77
CA ASN A 75 19.32 -8.89 6.09
C ASN A 75 18.65 -10.25 6.40
N LYS A 76 17.45 -10.26 6.99
CA LYS A 76 16.70 -11.48 7.28
C LYS A 76 15.41 -11.48 6.46
N SER A 77 15.40 -12.26 5.38
CA SER A 77 14.21 -12.59 4.62
C SER A 77 13.37 -13.58 5.42
N VAL A 78 12.11 -13.27 5.69
CA VAL A 78 11.14 -14.24 6.21
C VAL A 78 10.15 -14.50 5.08
N THR A 79 10.15 -15.71 4.56
CA THR A 79 9.20 -16.16 3.53
C THR A 79 8.10 -16.94 4.25
N TYR A 80 6.85 -16.51 4.09
CA TYR A 80 5.68 -17.19 4.64
C TYR A 80 5.18 -18.20 3.59
N ALA A 81 4.88 -19.42 4.03
CA ALA A 81 4.52 -20.57 3.19
C ALA A 81 3.03 -20.59 2.81
#